data_AF-A0A2X2XVX9-F1
#
_entry.id   AF-A0A2X2XVX9-F1
#
_cell.length_a   1.000
_cell.length_b   1.000
_cell.length_c   1.000
_cell.angle_alpha   90.00
_cell.angle_beta   90.00
_cell.angle_gamma   90.00
#
_symmetry.space_group_name_H-M   'P 1'
#
loop_
_entity.id
_entity.type
_entity.pdbx_description
1 polymer ?
#
loop_
_entity_poly.entity_id
_entity_poly.type
_entity_poly.pdbx_seq_one_letter_code
_entity_poly.pdbx_strand_id
1 'polypeptide(L)'
;MQMGTGITLVMFSIVVIISLLSEKYKSIKEEKRIETIINLENKRYKYVLNIIMRDDTETQIVAYSNKEYDCDSIFSIFLRTDLDCIINREDDGVVLLPKEDIKRYEFTSLELRGN
;
A
#
# COMPACT_ATOMS: atom_id res chain seq x y z
N MET A 1 -47.78 -4.04 29.13
CA MET A 1 -46.81 -3.58 28.12
C MET A 1 -45.39 -3.82 28.64
N GLN A 2 -44.81 -5.00 28.39
CA GLN A 2 -43.45 -5.35 28.87
C GLN A 2 -42.60 -6.08 27.80
N MET A 3 -43.18 -6.53 26.68
CA MET A 3 -42.45 -7.27 25.65
C MET A 3 -41.61 -6.38 24.72
N GLY A 4 -41.96 -5.10 24.55
CA GLY A 4 -41.24 -4.20 23.64
C GLY A 4 -39.87 -3.77 24.13
N THR A 5 -39.71 -3.55 25.44
CA THR A 5 -38.45 -3.09 26.05
C THR A 5 -37.33 -4.13 26.00
N GLY A 6 -37.66 -5.42 26.12
CA GLY A 6 -36.67 -6.50 26.06
C GLY A 6 -36.02 -6.65 24.69
N ILE A 7 -36.81 -6.53 23.61
CA ILE A 7 -36.32 -6.62 22.24
C ILE A 7 -35.43 -5.42 21.91
N THR A 8 -35.84 -4.21 22.31
CA THR A 8 -35.04 -3.00 22.09
C THR A 8 -33.69 -3.05 22.83
N LEU A 9 -33.67 -3.60 24.05
CA LEU A 9 -32.44 -3.75 24.84
C LEU A 9 -31.46 -4.75 24.20
N VAL A 10 -31.98 -5.85 23.65
CA VAL A 10 -31.17 -6.86 22.93
C VAL A 10 -30.63 -6.31 21.61
N MET A 11 -31.43 -5.56 20.86
CA MET A 11 -30.96 -4.91 19.63
C MET A 11 -29.88 -3.89 19.91
N PHE A 12 -30.03 -3.09 20.98
CA PHE A 12 -29.02 -2.13 21.41
C PHE A 12 -27.70 -2.82 21.80
N SER A 13 -27.75 -3.93 22.55
CA SER A 13 -26.54 -4.66 22.93
C SER A 13 -25.84 -5.31 21.74
N ILE A 14 -26.58 -5.84 20.76
CA ILE A 14 -26.00 -6.34 19.50
C ILE A 14 -25.26 -5.23 18.75
N VAL A 15 -25.86 -4.05 18.62
CA VAL A 15 -25.22 -2.91 17.92
C VAL A 15 -23.94 -2.48 18.63
N VAL A 16 -23.95 -2.38 19.97
CA VAL A 16 -22.75 -2.02 20.75
C VAL A 16 -21.65 -3.06 20.56
N ILE A 17 -21.97 -4.35 20.60
CA ILE A 17 -20.99 -5.43 20.39
C ILE A 17 -20.39 -5.36 18.98
N ILE A 18 -21.21 -5.15 17.95
CA ILE A 18 -20.74 -5.02 16.56
C ILE A 18 -19.82 -3.81 16.41
N SER A 19 -20.16 -2.66 17.00
CA SER A 19 -19.33 -1.46 16.97
C SER A 19 -17.95 -1.69 17.61
N LEU A 20 -17.92 -2.29 18.80
CA LEU A 20 -16.68 -2.61 19.50
C LEU A 20 -15.81 -3.61 18.73
N LEU A 21 -16.42 -4.64 18.13
CA LEU A 21 -15.72 -5.60 17.29
C LEU A 21 -15.17 -4.93 16.01
N SER A 22 -15.92 -4.01 15.41
CA SER A 22 -15.49 -3.28 14.21
C SER A 22 -14.31 -2.35 14.50
N GLU A 23 -14.33 -1.61 15.62
CA GLU A 23 -13.20 -0.76 16.02
C GLU A 23 -11.95 -1.59 16.31
N LYS A 24 -12.11 -2.69 17.05
CA LYS A 24 -11.00 -3.61 17.33
C LYS A 24 -10.43 -4.22 16.05
N TYR A 25 -11.28 -4.57 15.09
CA TYR A 25 -10.82 -5.09 13.80
C TYR A 25 -10.08 -4.04 12.97
N LYS A 26 -10.55 -2.78 12.96
CA LYS A 26 -9.84 -1.66 12.32
C LYS A 26 -8.46 -1.44 12.96
N SER A 27 -8.41 -1.39 14.28
CA SER A 27 -7.17 -1.22 15.04
C SER A 27 -6.16 -2.35 14.76
N ILE A 28 -6.59 -3.62 14.79
CA ILE A 28 -5.70 -4.76 14.46
C ILE A 28 -5.20 -4.67 13.00
N LYS A 29 -6.06 -4.24 12.08
CA LYS A 29 -5.68 -4.07 10.66
C LYS A 29 -4.66 -2.95 10.49
N GLU A 30 -4.83 -1.83 11.18
CA GLU A 30 -3.88 -0.72 11.19
C GLU A 30 -2.56 -1.12 11.84
N GLU A 31 -2.59 -1.81 12.98
CA GLU A 31 -1.38 -2.27 13.68
C GLU A 31 -0.56 -3.24 12.81
N LYS A 32 -1.22 -4.21 12.15
CA LYS A 32 -0.57 -5.09 11.16
C LYS A 32 -0.02 -4.33 9.96
N ARG A 33 -0.72 -3.29 9.50
CA ARG A 33 -0.25 -2.43 8.40
C ARG A 33 1.01 -1.67 8.82
N ILE A 34 1.01 -1.06 10.00
CA ILE A 34 2.16 -0.36 10.58
C ILE A 34 3.34 -1.32 10.75
N GLU A 35 3.12 -2.51 11.32
CA GLU A 35 4.15 -3.53 11.50
C GLU A 35 4.73 -4.00 10.14
N THR A 36 3.88 -4.16 9.13
CA THR A 36 4.31 -4.52 7.76
C THR A 36 5.13 -3.39 7.14
N ILE A 37 4.71 -2.14 7.30
CA ILE A 37 5.45 -0.95 6.82
C ILE A 37 6.80 -0.87 7.51
N ILE A 38 6.85 -0.99 8.84
CA ILE A 38 8.10 -0.98 9.61
C ILE A 38 9.03 -2.11 9.14
N ASN A 39 8.52 -3.32 8.90
CA ASN A 39 9.31 -4.45 8.41
C ASN A 39 9.83 -4.27 6.97
N LEU A 40 9.09 -3.56 6.12
CA LEU A 40 9.53 -3.21 4.76
C LEU A 40 10.53 -2.05 4.79
N GLU A 41 10.30 -1.02 5.61
CA GLU A 41 11.22 0.09 5.81
C GLU A 41 12.52 -0.31 6.50
N ASN A 42 12.53 -1.42 7.25
CA ASN A 42 13.74 -1.98 7.86
C ASN A 42 14.66 -2.71 6.88
N LYS A 43 14.32 -2.76 5.59
CA LYS A 43 15.21 -3.34 4.57
C LYS A 43 16.38 -2.39 4.28
N ARG A 44 17.52 -2.97 3.91
CA ARG A 44 18.80 -2.26 3.76
C ARG A 44 18.83 -1.24 2.62
N TYR A 45 18.09 -1.51 1.55
CA TYR A 45 18.07 -0.70 0.33
C TYR A 45 16.64 -0.27 0.01
N LYS A 46 16.46 1.02 -0.27
CA LYS A 46 15.22 1.60 -0.78
C LYS A 46 15.46 2.15 -2.19
N TYR A 47 14.60 1.77 -3.11
CA TYR A 47 14.62 2.15 -4.52
C TYR A 47 13.40 3.01 -4.83
N VAL A 48 13.62 4.17 -5.42
CA VAL A 48 12.56 5.11 -5.79
C VAL A 48 12.52 5.31 -7.29
N LEU A 49 11.39 4.97 -7.89
CA LEU A 49 11.12 5.16 -9.31
C LEU A 49 10.00 6.19 -9.46
N ASN A 50 10.30 7.31 -10.12
CA ASN A 50 9.29 8.27 -10.54
C ASN A 50 8.84 7.93 -11.96
N ILE A 51 7.53 7.89 -12.15
CA ILE A 51 6.84 7.65 -13.41
C ILE A 51 6.15 8.95 -13.79
N ILE A 52 6.46 9.46 -14.98
CA ILE A 52 5.81 10.64 -15.54
C ILE A 52 4.90 10.14 -16.66
N MET A 53 3.60 10.37 -16.49
CA MET A 53 2.56 10.02 -17.45
C MET A 53 2.48 11.05 -18.59
N ARG A 54 1.77 10.71 -19.67
CA ARG A 54 1.59 11.60 -20.84
C ARG A 54 0.75 12.83 -20.56
N ASP A 55 -0.14 12.76 -19.58
CA ASP A 55 -0.90 13.90 -19.06
C ASP A 55 -0.08 14.76 -18.07
N ASP A 56 1.23 14.51 -17.98
CA ASP A 56 2.19 15.14 -17.07
C ASP A 56 1.89 14.89 -15.58
N THR A 57 1.06 13.90 -15.25
CA THR A 57 0.92 13.43 -13.87
C THR A 57 2.16 12.64 -13.45
N GLU A 58 2.57 12.82 -12.20
CA GLU A 58 3.73 12.15 -11.62
C GLU A 58 3.27 11.13 -10.57
N THR A 59 3.79 9.90 -10.65
CA THR A 59 3.54 8.85 -9.67
C THR A 59 4.84 8.24 -9.22
N GLN A 60 4.98 8.02 -7.91
CA GLN A 60 6.17 7.43 -7.33
C GLN A 60 5.92 5.98 -6.91
N ILE A 61 6.84 5.10 -7.26
CA ILE A 61 6.88 3.72 -6.78
C ILE A 61 8.12 3.52 -5.92
N VAL A 62 7.91 2.98 -4.73
CA VAL A 62 8.97 2.69 -3.76
C VAL A 62 9.08 1.19 -3.55
N ALA A 63 10.29 0.65 -3.67
CA ALA A 63 10.59 -0.75 -3.36
C ALA A 63 11.70 -0.87 -2.32
N TYR A 64 11.58 -1.88 -1.46
CA TYR A 64 12.50 -2.14 -0.37
C TYR A 64 13.13 -3.53 -0.54
N SER A 65 14.46 -3.64 -0.39
CA SER A 65 15.21 -4.87 -0.58
C SER A 65 16.36 -5.02 0.41
N ASN A 66 16.67 -6.27 0.78
CA ASN A 66 17.88 -6.60 1.52
C ASN A 66 19.09 -6.84 0.62
N LYS A 67 18.85 -7.08 -0.67
CA LYS A 67 19.86 -7.27 -1.71
C LYS A 67 19.99 -6.01 -2.53
N GLU A 68 21.22 -5.65 -2.88
CA GLU A 68 21.52 -4.61 -3.85
C GLU A 68 21.25 -5.10 -5.28
N TYR A 69 20.53 -4.28 -6.03
CA TYR A 69 20.33 -4.38 -7.46
C TYR A 69 20.92 -3.14 -8.12
N ASP A 70 21.53 -3.32 -9.29
CA ASP A 70 21.84 -2.23 -10.20
C ASP A 70 20.57 -1.60 -10.78
N CYS A 71 20.71 -0.42 -11.39
CA CYS A 71 19.60 0.36 -11.93
C CYS A 71 18.79 -0.44 -12.97
N ASP A 72 19.44 -1.16 -13.88
CA ASP A 72 18.75 -1.91 -14.94
C ASP A 72 17.96 -3.10 -14.38
N SER A 73 18.55 -3.80 -13.41
CA SER A 73 17.95 -4.93 -12.71
C SER A 73 16.72 -4.49 -11.92
N ILE A 74 16.81 -3.43 -11.12
CA ILE A 74 15.64 -2.96 -10.35
C ILE A 74 14.57 -2.37 -11.27
N PHE A 75 14.97 -1.70 -12.34
CA PHE A 75 14.06 -1.18 -13.35
C PHE A 75 13.28 -2.31 -14.04
N SER A 76 13.96 -3.42 -14.38
CA SER A 76 13.30 -4.61 -14.94
C SER A 76 12.29 -5.26 -13.97
N ILE A 77 12.55 -5.18 -12.65
CA ILE A 77 11.63 -5.67 -11.61
C ILE A 77 10.38 -4.79 -11.56
N PHE A 78 10.54 -3.47 -11.56
CA PHE A 78 9.41 -2.53 -11.61
C PHE A 78 8.59 -2.68 -12.89
N LEU A 79 9.27 -2.92 -14.02
CA LEU A 79 8.67 -2.88 -15.35
C LEU A 79 8.40 -4.23 -15.98
N ARG A 80 8.45 -5.33 -15.20
CA ARG A 80 8.20 -6.72 -15.62
C ARG A 80 7.80 -6.81 -17.09
N THR A 81 8.76 -7.15 -17.93
CA THR A 81 8.69 -7.00 -19.40
C THR A 81 7.44 -7.59 -20.03
N ASP A 82 6.83 -8.58 -19.36
CA ASP A 82 5.69 -9.34 -19.86
C ASP A 82 4.32 -8.78 -19.41
N LEU A 83 4.28 -7.67 -18.67
CA LEU A 83 3.03 -7.02 -18.22
C LEU A 83 2.74 -5.74 -19.01
N ASP A 84 1.48 -5.52 -19.40
CA ASP A 84 1.05 -4.31 -20.15
C ASP A 84 0.88 -3.06 -19.25
N CYS A 85 0.87 -3.24 -17.92
CA CYS A 85 0.68 -2.17 -16.95
C CYS A 85 1.56 -2.34 -15.71
N ILE A 86 1.76 -1.25 -14.97
CA ILE A 86 2.43 -1.23 -13.66
C ILE A 86 1.35 -1.18 -12.58
N ILE A 87 1.52 -2.01 -11.55
CA ILE A 87 0.61 -2.06 -10.41
C ILE A 87 1.18 -1.17 -9.30
N ASN A 88 0.55 -0.02 -9.06
CA ASN A 88 0.85 0.81 -7.89
C ASN A 88 -0.16 0.51 -6.77
N ARG A 89 0.31 0.34 -5.53
CA ARG A 89 -0.57 0.25 -4.36
C ARG A 89 -0.48 1.56 -3.60
N GLU A 90 -1.52 2.36 -3.73
CA GLU A 90 -1.71 3.56 -2.95
C GLU A 90 -2.53 3.25 -1.69
N ASP A 91 -2.57 4.19 -0.75
CA ASP A 91 -3.26 4.00 0.53
C ASP A 91 -4.76 3.71 0.38
N ASP A 92 -5.34 4.09 -0.77
CA ASP A 92 -6.76 3.97 -1.10
C ASP A 92 -7.08 2.81 -2.06
N GLY A 93 -6.08 2.08 -2.57
CA GLY A 93 -6.33 0.96 -3.47
C GLY A 93 -5.20 0.57 -4.40
N VAL A 94 -5.53 -0.30 -5.35
CA VAL A 94 -4.62 -0.71 -6.43
C VAL A 94 -4.90 0.17 -7.64
N VAL A 95 -3.89 0.91 -8.08
CA VAL A 95 -3.90 1.71 -9.29
C VAL A 95 -3.12 0.96 -10.38
N LEU A 96 -3.71 0.85 -11.55
CA LEU A 96 -3.07 0.28 -12.73
C LEU A 96 -2.62 1.44 -13.63
N LEU A 97 -1.33 1.48 -13.95
CA LEU A 97 -0.72 2.47 -14.83
C LEU A 97 -0.39 1.78 -16.17
N PRO A 98 -1.18 1.98 -17.24
CA PRO A 98 -0.90 1.42 -18.56
C PRO A 98 0.45 1.93 -19.09
N LYS A 99 1.28 1.04 -19.63
CA LYS A 99 2.61 1.45 -20.12
C LYS A 99 2.54 2.40 -21.31
N GLU A 100 1.49 2.28 -22.12
CA GLU A 100 1.25 3.17 -23.26
C GLU A 100 1.04 4.63 -22.86
N ASP A 101 0.55 4.87 -21.64
CA ASP A 101 0.29 6.21 -21.12
C ASP A 101 1.50 6.80 -20.39
N ILE A 102 2.59 6.05 -20.26
CA ILE A 102 3.82 6.52 -19.63
C ILE A 102 4.64 7.30 -20.65
N LYS A 103 5.04 8.52 -20.26
CA LYS A 103 5.89 9.40 -21.06
C LYS A 103 7.36 9.09 -20.85
N ARG A 104 7.80 8.96 -19.59
CA ARG A 104 9.18 8.61 -19.22
C ARG A 104 9.29 8.12 -17.78
N TYR A 105 10.46 7.56 -17.47
CA TYR A 105 10.84 7.12 -16.13
C TYR A 105 12.06 7.87 -15.64
N GLU A 106 12.09 8.16 -14.35
CA GLU A 106 13.24 8.78 -13.70
C GLU A 106 13.58 8.00 -12.43
N PHE A 107 14.80 7.44 -12.38
CA PHE A 107 15.32 6.81 -11.17
C PHE A 107 15.96 7.89 -10.30
N THR A 108 15.42 8.11 -9.10
CA THR A 108 15.81 9.26 -8.29
C THR A 108 16.83 8.91 -7.23
N SER A 109 16.75 7.74 -6.59
CA SER A 109 17.73 7.38 -5.57
C SER A 109 17.74 5.91 -5.17
N LEU A 110 18.93 5.48 -4.76
CA LEU A 110 19.16 4.37 -3.85
C LEU A 110 19.45 4.98 -2.46
N GLU A 111 18.54 4.83 -1.50
CA GLU A 111 18.80 5.22 -0.11
C GLU A 111 19.38 4.02 0.64
N LEU A 112 20.66 4.13 1.01
CA LEU A 112 21.34 3.20 1.92
C LEU A 112 21.07 3.63 3.36
N ARG A 113 20.41 2.79 4.15
CA ARG A 113 20.43 3.01 5.61
C ARG A 113 21.82 2.61 6.13
N GLY A 114 22.60 3.62 6.53
CA GLY A 114 23.81 3.43 7.33
C GLY A 114 23.44 2.87 8.70
N ASN A 115 24.24 1.91 9.18
CA ASN A 115 24.12 1.33 10.52
C ASN A 115 24.12 2.40 11.62
#